data_AF-A0A8K0E684-F1
#
_entry.id   AF-A0A8K0E684-F1
#
_cell.length_a   1.000
_cell.length_b   1.000
_cell.length_c   1.000
_cell.angle_alpha   90.00
_cell.angle_beta   90.00
_cell.angle_gamma   90.00
#
_symmetry.space_group_name_H-M   'P 1'
#
loop_
_entity.id
_entity.type
_entity.pdbx_description
1 polymer ?
#
loop_
_entity_poly.entity_id
_entity_poly.type
_entity_poly.pdbx_seq_one_letter_code
_entity_poly.pdbx_strand_id
1 'polypeptide(L)'
;MFALEKVKDETVCPVRGLDLYIDTARQLQVPLDGMFLFPPTTKEGEIANKQAATSTMEAALRKYLKALNDDDGETIHSFRTGCAITLAMTGVPKQQAMEHIGWFSEQTPTYYTKLSRVMGVGGVSAALASEEAEKAVRDFETANDVRHVEKAFITQ
;
A
#
# COMPACT_ATOMS: atom_id res chain seq x y z
N MET A 1 -0.31 13.27 -5.53
CA MET A 1 -1.66 13.13 -6.12
C MET A 1 -1.61 11.98 -7.12
N PHE A 2 -2.47 10.98 -6.98
CA PHE A 2 -2.63 9.91 -7.98
C PHE A 2 -3.97 10.12 -8.68
N ALA A 3 -4.03 9.82 -9.97
CA ALA A 3 -5.24 9.92 -10.78
C ALA A 3 -5.54 8.55 -11.38
N LEU A 4 -6.83 8.21 -11.49
CA LEU A 4 -7.30 6.99 -12.13
C LEU A 4 -8.10 7.36 -13.36
N GLU A 5 -7.81 6.67 -14.45
CA GLU A 5 -8.51 6.89 -15.71
C GLU A 5 -9.74 5.99 -15.81
N LYS A 6 -10.86 6.59 -16.21
CA LYS A 6 -12.07 5.83 -16.51
C LYS A 6 -11.91 5.19 -17.89
N VAL A 7 -11.96 3.86 -17.93
CA VAL A 7 -11.86 3.08 -19.18
C VAL A 7 -13.25 2.65 -19.66
N LYS A 8 -13.35 2.32 -20.96
CA LYS A 8 -14.63 1.94 -21.60
C LYS A 8 -15.17 0.60 -21.11
N ASP A 9 -14.29 -0.36 -20.86
CA ASP A 9 -14.70 -1.66 -20.35
C ASP A 9 -15.03 -1.53 -18.86
N GLU A 10 -16.33 -1.50 -18.57
CA GLU A 10 -16.81 -1.34 -17.21
C GLU A 10 -16.48 -2.53 -16.30
N THR A 11 -16.16 -3.72 -16.84
CA THR A 11 -15.87 -4.90 -16.01
C THR A 11 -14.51 -4.81 -15.32
N VAL A 12 -13.56 -4.13 -15.95
CA VAL A 12 -12.18 -3.94 -15.46
C VAL A 12 -11.86 -2.48 -15.12
N CYS A 13 -12.87 -1.60 -15.12
CA CYS A 13 -12.65 -0.17 -14.91
C CYS A 13 -12.29 0.15 -13.45
N PRO A 14 -11.09 0.70 -13.17
CA PRO A 14 -10.65 0.95 -11.80
C PRO A 14 -11.47 2.05 -11.11
N VAL A 15 -11.94 3.05 -11.86
CA VAL A 15 -12.83 4.09 -11.33
C VAL A 15 -14.17 3.48 -10.88
N ARG A 16 -14.77 2.62 -11.71
CA ARG A 16 -16.00 1.92 -11.34
C ARG A 16 -15.80 1.01 -10.13
N GLY A 17 -14.67 0.31 -10.06
CA GLY A 17 -14.33 -0.53 -8.90
C GLY A 17 -14.24 0.28 -7.60
N LEU A 18 -13.66 1.49 -7.65
CA LEU A 18 -13.63 2.39 -6.50
C LEU A 18 -15.00 2.96 -6.15
N ASP A 19 -15.79 3.36 -7.14
CA ASP A 19 -17.16 3.83 -6.92
C ASP A 19 -17.98 2.75 -6.18
N LEU A 20 -17.91 1.51 -6.66
CA LEU A 20 -18.57 0.36 -6.03
C LEU A 20 -18.08 0.14 -4.60
N TYR A 21 -16.77 0.25 -4.36
CA TYR A 21 -16.19 0.13 -3.03
C TYR A 21 -16.72 1.21 -2.09
N ILE A 22 -16.69 2.48 -2.50
CA ILE A 22 -17.14 3.63 -1.70
C ILE A 22 -18.64 3.49 -1.39
N ASP A 23 -19.45 3.14 -2.38
CA ASP A 23 -20.89 2.97 -2.18
C ASP A 23 -21.20 1.81 -1.23
N THR A 24 -20.48 0.69 -1.34
CA THR A 24 -20.61 -0.44 -0.42
C THR A 24 -20.17 -0.06 1.00
N ALA A 25 -19.05 0.64 1.13
CA ALA A 25 -18.55 1.11 2.42
C ALA A 25 -19.56 2.03 3.12
N ARG A 26 -20.18 2.95 2.38
CA ARG A 26 -21.26 3.82 2.89
C ARG A 26 -22.47 3.04 3.36
N GLN A 27 -22.90 2.03 2.60
CA GLN A 27 -24.01 1.15 2.98
C GLN A 27 -23.70 0.35 4.26
N LEU A 28 -22.42 -0.03 4.43
CA LEU A 28 -21.92 -0.73 5.62
C LEU A 28 -21.55 0.21 6.78
N GLN A 29 -21.80 1.53 6.64
CA GLN A 29 -21.46 2.54 7.64
C GLN A 29 -19.96 2.55 8.01
N VAL A 30 -19.10 2.18 7.07
CA VAL A 30 -17.65 2.29 7.18
C VAL A 30 -17.25 3.76 6.98
N PRO A 31 -16.65 4.44 7.96
CA PRO A 31 -16.17 5.79 7.78
C PRO A 31 -14.97 5.79 6.83
N LEU A 32 -15.11 6.45 5.67
CA LEU A 32 -14.01 6.64 4.72
C LEU A 32 -13.39 8.03 4.80
N ASP A 33 -14.14 9.01 5.31
CA ASP A 33 -13.68 10.39 5.41
C ASP A 33 -12.57 10.51 6.45
N GLY A 34 -11.43 11.10 6.06
CA GLY A 34 -10.25 11.21 6.92
C GLY A 34 -9.56 9.88 7.23
N MET A 35 -9.92 8.80 6.52
CA MET A 35 -9.34 7.48 6.70
C MET A 35 -8.50 7.03 5.51
N PHE A 36 -7.70 5.99 5.72
CA PHE A 36 -7.05 5.28 4.62
C PHE A 36 -8.12 4.68 3.70
N LEU A 37 -7.86 4.70 2.39
CA LEU A 37 -8.80 4.23 1.36
C LEU A 37 -9.25 2.77 1.56
N PHE A 38 -8.40 1.93 2.15
CA PHE A 38 -8.71 0.53 2.47
C PHE A 38 -8.34 0.25 3.94
N PRO A 39 -9.20 0.65 4.89
CA PRO A 39 -8.91 0.46 6.31
C PRO A 39 -9.12 -1.01 6.70
N PRO A 40 -8.16 -1.66 7.39
CA PRO A 40 -8.33 -3.03 7.87
C PRO A 40 -9.21 -3.08 9.12
N THR A 41 -9.74 -4.27 9.42
CA THR A 41 -10.40 -4.54 10.70
C THR A 41 -9.42 -5.06 11.76
N THR A 42 -9.68 -4.74 13.02
CA THR A 42 -8.98 -5.32 14.17
C THR A 42 -9.49 -6.73 14.46
N LYS A 43 -8.85 -7.44 15.41
CA LYS A 43 -9.33 -8.77 15.82
C LYS A 43 -10.69 -8.70 16.50
N GLU A 44 -10.99 -7.55 17.08
CA GLU A 44 -12.24 -7.20 17.76
C GLU A 44 -13.33 -6.76 16.76
N GLY A 45 -13.00 -6.67 15.48
CA GLY A 45 -13.93 -6.31 14.40
C GLY A 45 -14.06 -4.80 14.17
N GLU A 46 -13.26 -3.97 14.83
CA GLU A 46 -13.28 -2.52 14.69
C GLU A 46 -12.51 -2.07 13.44
N ILE A 47 -12.91 -0.95 12.85
CA ILE A 47 -12.24 -0.39 11.66
C ILE A 47 -11.05 0.46 12.12
N ALA A 48 -9.84 0.09 11.72
CA ALA A 48 -8.63 0.80 12.09
C ALA A 48 -8.26 1.85 11.05
N ASN A 49 -8.02 3.10 11.47
CA ASN A 49 -7.50 4.17 10.61
C ASN A 49 -6.00 4.02 10.35
N LYS A 50 -5.63 2.96 9.64
CA LYS A 50 -4.26 2.68 9.19
C LYS A 50 -4.28 1.99 7.83
N GLN A 51 -3.14 1.94 7.17
CA GLN A 51 -3.00 1.15 5.95
C GLN A 51 -3.13 -0.36 6.27
N ALA A 52 -3.84 -1.10 5.41
CA ALA A 52 -3.88 -2.56 5.48
C ALA A 52 -2.45 -3.14 5.38
N ALA A 53 -2.18 -4.18 6.17
CA ALA A 53 -0.89 -4.85 6.10
C ALA A 53 -0.74 -5.56 4.73
N THR A 54 0.48 -5.58 4.22
CA THR A 54 0.86 -6.28 2.99
C THR A 54 0.36 -7.71 2.95
N SER A 55 0.65 -8.46 4.01
CA SER A 55 0.26 -9.86 4.13
C SER A 55 -1.25 -10.05 4.11
N THR A 56 -2.02 -9.10 4.64
CA THR A 56 -3.48 -9.10 4.56
C THR A 56 -3.95 -8.92 3.13
N MET A 57 -3.37 -7.97 2.39
CA MET A 57 -3.72 -7.75 0.98
C MET A 57 -3.31 -8.95 0.12
N GLU A 58 -2.14 -9.55 0.35
CA GLU A 58 -1.68 -10.75 -0.37
C GLU A 58 -2.57 -11.96 -0.09
N ALA A 59 -2.97 -12.16 1.17
CA ALA A 59 -3.92 -13.21 1.53
C ALA A 59 -5.29 -13.00 0.87
N ALA A 60 -5.75 -11.74 0.79
CA ALA A 60 -6.98 -11.39 0.08
C ALA A 60 -6.87 -11.69 -1.42
N LEU A 61 -5.78 -11.27 -2.07
CA LEU A 61 -5.52 -11.57 -3.49
C LEU A 61 -5.57 -13.09 -3.74
N ARG A 62 -4.78 -13.86 -2.98
CA ARG A 62 -4.74 -15.33 -3.12
C ARG A 62 -6.10 -15.97 -2.91
N LYS A 63 -6.89 -15.48 -1.95
CA LYS A 63 -8.26 -15.97 -1.72
C LYS A 63 -9.13 -15.81 -2.97
N TYR A 64 -9.08 -14.66 -3.64
CA TYR A 64 -9.88 -14.41 -4.83
C TYR A 64 -9.40 -15.23 -6.03
N LEU A 65 -8.08 -15.33 -6.24
CA LEU A 65 -7.51 -16.16 -7.31
C LEU A 65 -7.87 -17.64 -7.16
N LYS A 66 -7.81 -18.17 -5.94
CA LYS A 66 -8.28 -19.54 -5.66
C LYS A 66 -9.76 -19.72 -5.97
N ALA A 67 -10.60 -18.73 -5.63
CA ALA A 67 -12.03 -18.79 -5.93
C ALA A 67 -12.32 -18.77 -7.43
N LEU A 68 -11.43 -18.17 -8.22
CA LEU A 68 -11.50 -18.13 -9.69
C LEU A 68 -10.77 -19.31 -10.36
N ASN A 69 -10.13 -20.18 -9.57
CA ASN A 69 -9.27 -21.27 -10.04
C ASN A 69 -8.11 -20.76 -10.93
N ASP A 70 -7.49 -19.66 -10.50
CA ASP A 70 -6.45 -18.90 -11.22
C ASP A 70 -5.30 -18.50 -10.26
N ASP A 71 -4.99 -19.35 -9.27
CA ASP A 71 -3.88 -19.15 -8.32
C ASP A 71 -2.64 -19.91 -8.82
N ASP A 72 -1.83 -19.26 -9.65
CA ASP A 72 -0.54 -19.75 -10.15
C ASP A 72 0.65 -19.18 -9.35
N GLY A 73 0.39 -18.55 -8.20
CA GLY A 73 1.40 -17.97 -7.32
C GLY A 73 1.61 -16.47 -7.53
N GLU A 74 0.58 -15.74 -7.96
CA GLU A 74 0.58 -14.30 -8.14
C GLU A 74 0.90 -13.56 -6.82
N THR A 75 1.53 -12.39 -6.96
CA THR A 75 1.88 -11.51 -5.84
C THR A 75 1.56 -10.07 -6.18
N ILE A 76 1.23 -9.25 -5.19
CA ILE A 76 0.83 -7.85 -5.40
C ILE A 76 1.98 -7.06 -6.02
N HIS A 77 1.72 -6.44 -7.18
CA HIS A 77 2.75 -5.82 -8.02
C HIS A 77 3.46 -4.62 -7.37
N SER A 78 2.84 -3.88 -6.44
CA SER A 78 3.46 -2.74 -5.74
C SER A 78 4.52 -3.18 -4.70
N PHE A 79 4.37 -4.37 -4.11
CA PHE A 79 5.34 -4.93 -3.17
C PHE A 79 6.58 -5.48 -3.84
N ARG A 80 6.49 -5.82 -5.12
CA ARG A 80 7.63 -6.27 -5.93
C ARG A 80 8.76 -5.23 -6.01
N THR A 81 8.51 -3.95 -5.73
CA THR A 81 9.54 -2.91 -5.80
C THR A 81 10.06 -2.58 -4.40
N GLY A 82 9.18 -2.14 -3.49
CA GLY A 82 9.58 -1.76 -2.13
C GLY A 82 10.10 -2.92 -1.28
N CYS A 83 9.40 -4.06 -1.27
CA CYS A 83 9.84 -5.25 -0.54
C CYS A 83 11.16 -5.79 -1.11
N ALA A 84 11.29 -5.81 -2.44
CA ALA A 84 12.53 -6.23 -3.08
C ALA A 84 13.72 -5.33 -2.74
N ILE A 85 13.53 -4.01 -2.72
CA ILE A 85 14.57 -3.06 -2.33
C ILE A 85 14.99 -3.32 -0.89
N THR A 86 14.04 -3.46 0.04
CA THR A 86 14.31 -3.76 1.44
C THR A 86 15.05 -5.07 1.61
N LEU A 87 14.58 -6.17 1.01
CA LEU A 87 15.22 -7.49 1.08
C LEU A 87 16.64 -7.46 0.51
N ALA A 88 16.83 -6.75 -0.60
CA ALA A 88 18.13 -6.63 -1.21
C ALA A 88 19.08 -5.73 -0.37
N MET A 89 18.56 -4.71 0.32
CA MET A 89 19.32 -3.89 1.28
C MET A 89 19.68 -4.64 2.57
N THR A 90 18.82 -5.56 3.04
CA THR A 90 19.10 -6.39 4.24
C THR A 90 19.99 -7.59 3.94
N GLY A 91 20.45 -7.73 2.69
CA GLY A 91 21.38 -8.80 2.29
C GLY A 91 20.72 -10.15 2.06
N VAL A 92 19.39 -10.22 1.93
CA VAL A 92 18.70 -11.45 1.59
C VAL A 92 19.13 -11.92 0.20
N PRO A 93 19.51 -13.20 0.03
CA PRO A 93 19.95 -13.72 -1.26
C PRO A 93 18.92 -13.50 -2.37
N LYS A 94 19.38 -13.10 -3.57
CA LYS A 94 18.54 -12.83 -4.75
C LYS A 94 17.51 -13.93 -4.99
N GLN A 95 17.94 -15.19 -4.90
CA GLN A 95 17.10 -16.35 -5.15
C GLN A 95 15.97 -16.49 -4.12
N GLN A 96 16.26 -16.30 -2.83
CA GLN A 96 15.26 -16.34 -1.76
C GLN A 96 14.28 -15.17 -1.87
N ALA A 97 14.78 -13.99 -2.23
CA ALA A 97 13.91 -12.84 -2.51
C ALA A 97 13.01 -13.09 -3.73
N MET A 98 13.52 -13.71 -4.79
CA MET A 98 12.74 -14.11 -5.97
C MET A 98 11.64 -15.11 -5.63
N GLU A 99 11.96 -16.15 -4.88
CA GLU A 99 10.99 -17.16 -4.43
C GLU A 99 9.92 -16.54 -3.54
N HIS A 100 10.32 -15.68 -2.59
CA HIS A 100 9.40 -14.99 -1.70
C HIS A 100 8.48 -14.01 -2.44
N ILE A 101 9.00 -13.28 -3.43
CA ILE A 101 8.26 -12.27 -4.19
C ILE A 101 7.46 -12.91 -5.35
N GLY A 102 7.72 -14.17 -5.72
CA GLY A 102 7.07 -14.83 -6.85
C GLY A 102 7.62 -14.37 -8.21
N TRP A 103 8.93 -14.24 -8.33
CA TRP A 103 9.61 -13.88 -9.57
C TRP A 103 10.26 -15.09 -10.23
N PHE A 104 9.82 -15.39 -11.45
CA PHE A 104 10.34 -16.51 -12.24
C PHE A 104 11.54 -16.14 -13.12
N SER A 105 11.78 -14.84 -13.36
CA SER A 105 12.91 -14.36 -14.17
C SER A 105 13.99 -13.74 -13.31
N GLU A 106 15.23 -14.16 -13.56
CA GLU A 106 16.42 -13.63 -12.89
C GLU A 106 16.73 -12.16 -13.20
N GLN A 107 16.09 -11.60 -14.24
CA GLN A 107 16.23 -10.19 -14.63
C GLN A 107 15.31 -9.28 -13.81
N THR A 108 14.20 -9.82 -13.30
CA THR A 108 13.17 -9.10 -12.57
C THR A 108 13.70 -8.45 -11.28
N PRO A 109 14.52 -9.11 -10.43
CA PRO A 109 15.11 -8.48 -9.26
C PRO A 109 15.93 -7.24 -9.59
N THR A 110 16.79 -7.31 -10.58
CA THR A 110 17.64 -6.18 -10.97
C THR A 110 16.80 -5.00 -11.48
N TYR A 111 15.76 -5.29 -12.25
CA TYR A 111 14.87 -4.27 -12.82
C TYR A 111 14.03 -3.55 -11.76
N TYR A 112 13.51 -4.27 -10.75
CA TYR A 112 12.65 -3.66 -9.73
C TYR A 112 13.42 -3.10 -8.54
N THR A 113 14.57 -3.68 -8.18
CA THR A 113 15.36 -3.15 -7.05
C THR A 113 16.13 -1.89 -7.43
N LYS A 114 16.71 -1.83 -8.65
CA LYS A 114 17.60 -0.73 -9.12
C LYS A 114 18.49 -0.18 -8.00
N LEU A 115 19.10 -1.08 -7.23
CA LEU A 115 19.79 -0.76 -5.98
C LEU A 115 20.83 0.35 -6.14
N SER A 116 21.59 0.34 -7.23
CA SER A 116 22.58 1.38 -7.55
C SER A 116 21.97 2.77 -7.75
N ARG A 117 20.72 2.85 -8.23
CA ARG A 117 19.97 4.10 -8.39
C ARG A 117 19.30 4.54 -7.09
N VAL A 118 18.84 3.58 -6.29
CA VAL A 118 18.24 3.85 -4.98
C VAL A 118 19.29 4.34 -3.99
N MET A 119 20.42 3.63 -3.90
CA MET A 119 21.53 3.85 -2.97
C MET A 119 22.64 4.75 -3.53
N GLY A 120 22.50 5.22 -4.77
CA GLY A 120 23.46 6.13 -5.39
C GLY A 120 23.56 7.43 -4.61
N VAL A 121 24.71 8.09 -4.68
CA VAL A 121 24.91 9.44 -4.11
C VAL A 121 23.90 10.39 -4.75
N GLY A 122 23.07 11.06 -3.94
CA GLY A 122 21.95 11.88 -4.43
C GLY A 122 20.76 11.09 -4.99
N GLY A 123 20.73 9.78 -4.76
CA GLY A 123 19.65 8.88 -5.14
C GLY A 123 18.41 9.02 -4.26
N VAL A 124 17.43 8.16 -4.49
CA VAL A 124 16.14 8.20 -3.79
C VAL A 124 16.30 8.06 -2.28
N SER A 125 17.27 7.25 -1.80
CA SER A 125 17.55 7.12 -0.37
C SER A 125 18.10 8.40 0.25
N ALA A 126 18.99 9.12 -0.45
CA ALA A 126 19.52 10.40 0.01
C ALA A 126 18.45 11.50 0.03
N ALA A 127 17.55 11.50 -0.96
CA ALA A 127 16.40 12.40 -0.96
C ALA A 127 15.40 12.09 0.17
N LEU A 128 15.19 10.81 0.49
CA LEU A 128 14.36 10.39 1.62
C LEU A 128 15.00 10.68 2.98
N ALA A 129 16.33 10.62 3.07
CA ALA A 129 17.10 10.94 4.27
C ALA A 129 17.49 12.42 4.37
N SER A 130 16.96 13.27 3.49
CA SER A 130 17.27 14.69 3.45
C SER A 130 16.58 15.45 4.60
N GLU A 131 17.18 16.57 5.00
CA GLU A 131 16.58 17.47 6.00
C GLU A 131 15.22 18.01 5.53
N GLU A 132 15.01 18.15 4.21
CA GLU A 132 13.73 18.52 3.62
C GLU A 132 12.66 17.46 3.81
N ALA A 133 13.01 16.18 3.66
CA ALA A 133 12.10 15.07 3.93
C ALA A 133 11.78 14.97 5.43
N GLU A 134 12.79 15.10 6.30
CA GLU A 134 12.56 15.15 7.74
C GLU A 134 11.74 16.37 8.16
N LYS A 135 11.96 17.54 7.54
CA LYS A 135 11.17 18.74 7.77
C LYS A 135 9.73 18.53 7.33
N ALA A 136 9.49 17.86 6.19
CA ALA A 136 8.14 17.52 5.75
C ALA A 136 7.44 16.57 6.75
N VAL A 137 8.17 15.61 7.33
CA VAL A 137 7.65 14.74 8.40
C VAL A 137 7.35 15.53 9.67
N ARG A 138 8.25 16.40 10.12
CA ARG A 138 8.04 17.26 11.30
C ARG A 138 6.92 18.28 11.11
N ASP A 139 6.80 18.88 9.92
CA ASP A 139 5.72 19.80 9.56
C ASP A 139 4.37 19.06 9.58
N PHE A 140 4.34 17.82 9.08
CA PHE A 140 3.18 16.94 9.18
C PHE A 140 2.86 16.59 10.65
N GLU A 141 3.84 16.17 11.45
CA GLU A 141 3.64 15.86 12.88
C GLU A 141 3.17 17.09 13.67
N THR A 142 3.70 18.28 13.37
CA THR A 142 3.32 19.55 14.01
C THR A 142 1.92 19.99 13.61
N ALA A 143 1.57 19.87 12.33
CA ALA A 143 0.21 20.12 11.85
C ALA A 143 -0.82 19.13 12.44
N ASN A 144 -0.34 18.03 13.04
CA ASN A 144 -1.13 16.96 13.64
C ASN A 144 -0.88 16.77 15.16
N ASP A 145 -0.20 17.70 15.86
CA ASP A 145 -0.07 17.69 17.34
C ASP A 145 -1.31 18.34 17.98
N VAL A 146 -2.41 17.60 18.00
CA VAL A 146 -3.73 18.08 18.44
C VAL A 146 -3.93 17.91 19.96
N ARG A 147 -3.42 18.88 20.73
CA ARG A 147 -3.63 18.93 22.20
C ARG A 147 -4.90 19.67 22.65
N HIS A 148 -5.67 20.24 21.72
CA HIS A 148 -6.78 21.15 22.04
C HIS A 148 -8.04 20.98 21.18
N VAL A 149 -8.29 19.78 20.62
CA VAL A 149 -9.48 19.58 19.78
C VAL A 149 -10.63 19.04 20.63
N GLU A 150 -11.69 19.84 20.80
CA GLU A 150 -12.94 19.42 21.45
C GLU A 150 -13.81 18.59 20.51
N LYS A 151 -14.55 17.64 21.09
CA LYS A 151 -15.52 16.78 20.36
C LYS A 151 -16.55 17.63 19.63
N ALA A 152 -16.76 17.34 18.35
CA ALA A 152 -17.69 18.11 17.51
C ALA A 152 -19.18 17.89 17.83
N PHE A 153 -19.59 16.87 18.59
CA PHE A 153 -21.01 16.64 18.90
C PHE A 153 -21.26 16.08 20.31
N ILE A 154 -22.31 16.63 20.95
CA ILE A 154 -22.90 16.18 22.22
C ILE A 154 -23.96 15.11 21.89
N THR A 155 -23.88 13.96 22.57
CA THR A 155 -24.89 12.90 22.55
C THR A 155 -26.24 13.43 23.06
N GLN A 156 -27.28 13.34 22.24
CA GLN A 156 -28.67 13.32 22.73
C GLN A 156 -29.08 11.88 23.05
#